data_AF-X1C5J7-F1
#
_entry.id   AF-X1C5J7-F1
#
_cell.length_a   1.000
_cell.length_b   1.000
_cell.length_c   1.000
_cell.angle_alpha   90.00
_cell.angle_beta   90.00
_cell.angle_gamma   90.00
#
_symmetry.space_group_name_H-M   'P 1'
#
loop_
_entity.id
_entity.type
_entity.pdbx_description
1 polymer ?
#
loop_
_entity_poly.entity_id
_entity_poly.type
_entity_poly.pdbx_seq_one_letter_code
_entity_poly.pdbx_strand_id
1 'polypeptide(L)'
;AFQLGNKSTKVKLNYYLMRAKAYKSKGNLSQAQKHLRAGIDTVGMDFDEKEFVPILYDLILELAEFYIHHRVDSKKALYLMKSVEQRLSLNLKKVPGIRRSIRWNLLMCDYYDILARDSDNSTHYYQQSQILINQLKKIGVIA
;
A
#
# COMPACT_ATOMS: atom_id res chain seq x y z
N ALA A 1 19.69 19.35 -10.78
CA ALA A 1 18.43 18.97 -10.09
C ALA A 1 17.29 19.14 -11.06
N PHE A 2 16.50 18.11 -11.35
CA PHE A 2 15.34 18.23 -12.23
C PHE A 2 14.27 19.06 -11.50
N GLN A 3 14.17 20.35 -11.81
CA GLN A 3 13.00 21.15 -11.48
C GLN A 3 11.86 20.64 -12.37
N LEU A 4 11.05 19.73 -11.84
CA LEU A 4 9.75 19.42 -12.43
C LEU A 4 8.87 20.68 -12.31
N GLY A 5 8.92 21.51 -13.34
CA GLY A 5 8.09 22.69 -13.53
C GLY A 5 6.62 22.35 -13.80
N ASN A 6 6.01 21.46 -13.01
CA ASN A 6 4.57 21.24 -13.06
C ASN A 6 4.01 20.97 -11.66
N LYS A 7 3.11 21.86 -11.21
CA LYS A 7 2.55 21.93 -9.84
C LYS A 7 1.61 20.76 -9.50
N SER A 8 1.35 19.84 -10.42
CA SER A 8 0.33 18.80 -10.24
C SER A 8 0.74 17.74 -9.21
N THR A 9 -0.04 17.64 -8.14
CA THR A 9 0.06 16.60 -7.09
C THR A 9 0.09 15.20 -7.70
N LYS A 10 -0.73 14.94 -8.71
CA LYS A 10 -0.76 13.69 -9.48
C LYS A 10 0.60 13.30 -10.04
N VAL A 11 1.29 14.25 -10.69
CA VAL A 11 2.58 13.99 -11.33
C VAL A 11 3.62 13.66 -10.27
N LYS A 12 3.63 14.39 -9.15
CA LYS A 12 4.55 14.15 -8.05
C LYS A 12 4.34 12.77 -7.41
N LEU A 13 3.11 12.43 -7.05
CA LEU A 13 2.80 11.12 -6.45
C LEU A 13 3.18 9.96 -7.38
N ASN A 14 2.83 10.05 -8.67
CA ASN A 14 3.22 9.03 -9.65
C ASN A 14 4.74 8.93 -9.82
N TYR A 15 5.43 10.06 -9.87
CA TYR A 15 6.89 10.10 -9.95
C TYR A 15 7.51 9.34 -8.77
N TYR A 16 7.09 9.65 -7.54
CA TYR A 16 7.63 8.99 -6.34
C TYR A 16 7.34 7.49 -6.32
N LEU A 17 6.11 7.08 -6.67
CA LEU A 17 5.73 5.67 -6.72
C LEU A 17 6.55 4.91 -7.77
N MET A 18 6.71 5.48 -8.97
CA MET A 18 7.48 4.88 -10.06
C MET A 18 8.95 4.74 -9.68
N ARG A 19 9.56 5.80 -9.10
CA ARG A 19 10.96 5.76 -8.65
C ARG A 19 11.17 4.74 -7.54
N ALA A 20 10.25 4.67 -6.58
CA ALA A 20 10.33 3.70 -5.49
C ALA A 20 10.35 2.27 -6.04
N LYS A 21 9.42 1.93 -6.94
CA LYS A 21 9.38 0.60 -7.59
C LYS A 21 10.64 0.29 -8.39
N ALA A 22 11.16 1.27 -9.14
CA ALA A 22 12.39 1.11 -9.91
C ALA A 22 13.65 0.91 -9.06
N TYR A 23 13.70 1.49 -7.86
CA TYR A 23 14.81 1.22 -6.92
C TYR A 23 14.63 -0.12 -6.21
N LYS A 24 13.40 -0.47 -5.81
CA LYS A 24 13.09 -1.76 -5.19
C LYS A 24 13.44 -2.92 -6.11
N SER A 25 13.10 -2.84 -7.40
CA SER A 25 13.45 -3.89 -8.38
C SER A 25 14.95 -4.06 -8.62
N LYS A 26 15.77 -3.05 -8.27
CA LYS A 26 17.24 -3.11 -8.30
C LYS A 26 17.86 -3.51 -6.95
N GLY A 27 17.05 -3.91 -5.98
CA GLY A 27 17.50 -4.22 -4.61
C GLY A 27 17.92 -2.99 -3.79
N ASN A 28 17.73 -1.77 -4.29
CA ASN A 28 18.09 -0.55 -3.58
C ASN A 28 16.95 -0.10 -2.64
N LEU A 29 16.78 -0.85 -1.57
CA LEU A 29 15.65 -0.68 -0.66
C LEU A 29 15.68 0.66 0.11
N SER A 30 16.87 1.19 0.41
CA SER A 30 17.03 2.50 1.06
C SER A 30 16.52 3.65 0.18
N GLN A 31 16.89 3.68 -1.10
CA GLN A 31 16.36 4.69 -2.03
C GLN A 31 14.87 4.50 -2.30
N ALA A 32 14.40 3.25 -2.39
CA ALA A 32 12.98 2.96 -2.51
C ALA A 32 12.20 3.57 -1.32
N GLN A 33 12.63 3.29 -0.08
CA GLN A 33 12.02 3.85 1.13
C GLN A 33 12.03 5.39 1.12
N LYS A 34 13.15 6.01 0.74
CA LYS A 34 13.26 7.47 0.68
C LYS A 34 12.22 8.09 -0.26
N HIS A 35 12.02 7.49 -1.43
CA HIS A 35 11.02 7.96 -2.40
C HIS A 35 9.59 7.72 -1.93
N LEU A 36 9.30 6.59 -1.27
CA LEU A 36 7.99 6.33 -0.69
C LEU A 36 7.60 7.37 0.36
N ARG A 37 8.52 7.66 1.29
CA ARG A 37 8.32 8.69 2.33
C ARG A 37 8.11 10.07 1.70
N ALA A 38 8.98 10.48 0.78
CA ALA A 38 8.86 11.77 0.10
C ALA A 38 7.53 11.92 -0.67
N GLY A 39 7.02 10.82 -1.25
CA GLY A 39 5.71 10.80 -1.90
C GLY A 39 4.57 11.08 -0.93
N ILE A 40 4.56 10.40 0.21
CA ILE A 40 3.57 10.61 1.28
C ILE A 40 3.68 12.04 1.84
N ASP A 41 4.90 12.49 2.17
CA ASP A 41 5.17 13.81 2.76
C ASP A 41 4.78 14.97 1.84
N THR A 42 4.68 14.73 0.52
CA THR A 42 4.26 15.76 -0.45
C THR A 42 2.80 16.18 -0.27
N VAL A 43 1.94 15.30 0.25
CA VAL A 43 0.48 15.53 0.38
C VAL A 43 -0.04 15.35 1.80
N GLY A 44 0.72 14.67 2.66
CA GLY A 44 0.27 14.28 3.99
C GLY A 44 -0.66 13.07 3.99
N MET A 45 -0.81 12.43 5.15
CA MET A 45 -1.64 11.24 5.32
C MET A 45 -3.14 11.54 5.18
N ASP A 46 -3.55 12.77 5.48
CA ASP A 46 -4.96 13.16 5.50
C ASP A 46 -5.53 13.54 4.13
N PHE A 47 -4.67 13.63 3.10
CA PHE A 47 -5.02 14.00 1.73
C PHE A 47 -6.27 13.25 1.20
N ASP A 48 -7.25 13.98 0.68
CA ASP A 48 -8.59 13.48 0.39
C ASP A 48 -9.09 13.77 -1.04
N GLU A 49 -8.23 14.30 -1.93
CA GLU A 49 -8.59 14.49 -3.34
C GLU A 49 -8.83 13.13 -4.01
N LYS A 50 -10.12 12.79 -4.16
CA LYS A 50 -10.62 11.47 -4.59
C LYS A 50 -9.92 10.89 -5.83
N GLU A 51 -9.48 11.74 -6.77
CA GLU A 51 -8.80 11.29 -7.99
C GLU A 51 -7.41 10.68 -7.71
N PHE A 52 -6.67 11.22 -6.72
CA PHE A 52 -5.25 10.91 -6.52
C PHE A 52 -4.97 10.10 -5.25
N VAL A 53 -5.92 10.06 -4.32
CA VAL A 53 -5.93 9.20 -3.15
C VAL A 53 -5.53 7.74 -3.45
N PRO A 54 -5.93 7.10 -4.57
CA PRO A 54 -5.49 5.74 -4.89
C PRO A 54 -3.96 5.59 -5.03
N ILE A 55 -3.25 6.62 -5.53
CA ILE A 55 -1.78 6.59 -5.67
C ILE A 55 -1.12 6.71 -4.29
N LEU A 56 -1.71 7.52 -3.40
CA LEU A 56 -1.27 7.61 -2.02
C LEU A 56 -1.39 6.26 -1.30
N TYR A 57 -2.49 5.53 -1.48
CA TYR A 57 -2.61 4.19 -0.92
C TYR A 57 -1.55 3.24 -1.43
N ASP A 58 -1.25 3.29 -2.73
CA ASP A 58 -0.20 2.45 -3.30
C ASP A 58 1.18 2.79 -2.68
N LEU A 59 1.49 4.08 -2.46
CA LEU A 59 2.69 4.51 -1.73
C LEU A 59 2.73 3.99 -0.29
N ILE A 60 1.62 4.11 0.44
CA ILE A 60 1.50 3.66 1.84
C ILE A 60 1.68 2.15 1.95
N LEU A 61 1.03 1.37 1.08
CA LEU A 61 1.12 -0.10 1.08
C LEU A 61 2.54 -0.58 0.74
N GLU A 62 3.22 0.04 -0.23
CA GLU A 62 4.64 -0.27 -0.50
C GLU A 62 5.55 0.05 0.69
N LEU A 63 5.28 1.15 1.41
CA LEU A 63 6.09 1.54 2.56
C LEU A 63 5.83 0.63 3.77
N ALA A 64 4.57 0.22 3.97
CA ALA A 64 4.20 -0.75 4.99
C ALA A 64 4.90 -2.09 4.75
N GLU A 65 4.87 -2.61 3.52
CA GLU A 65 5.59 -3.82 3.11
C GLU A 65 7.08 -3.74 3.45
N PHE A 66 7.73 -2.61 3.15
CA PHE A 66 9.13 -2.40 3.51
C PHE A 66 9.37 -2.46 5.03
N TYR A 67 8.47 -1.88 5.84
CA TYR A 67 8.58 -1.98 7.29
C TYR A 67 8.29 -3.38 7.82
N ILE A 68 7.44 -4.16 7.17
CA ILE A 68 7.12 -5.53 7.57
C ILE A 68 8.29 -6.47 7.23
N HIS A 69 8.69 -6.52 5.97
CA HIS A 69 9.62 -7.55 5.48
C HIS A 69 11.10 -7.19 5.60
N HIS A 70 11.46 -5.91 5.62
CA HIS A 70 12.87 -5.50 5.55
C HIS A 70 13.39 -4.82 6.80
N ARG A 71 12.60 -3.93 7.42
CA ARG A 71 13.02 -3.26 8.66
C ARG A 71 12.48 -3.92 9.92
N VAL A 72 11.45 -4.76 9.79
CA VAL A 72 10.81 -5.44 10.92
C VAL A 72 10.34 -4.42 11.97
N ASP A 73 9.78 -3.29 11.52
CA ASP A 73 9.32 -2.17 12.35
C ASP A 73 7.80 -2.23 12.52
N SER A 74 7.36 -2.98 13.54
CA SER A 74 5.94 -3.20 13.85
C SER A 74 5.15 -1.91 14.04
N LYS A 75 5.71 -0.93 14.77
CA LYS A 75 5.00 0.31 15.08
C LYS A 75 4.69 1.10 13.81
N LYS A 76 5.69 1.27 12.93
CA LYS A 76 5.49 2.01 11.67
C LYS A 76 4.63 1.25 10.69
N ALA A 77 4.82 -0.07 10.58
CA ALA A 77 3.99 -0.92 9.74
C ALA A 77 2.51 -0.80 10.13
N LEU A 78 2.17 -1.06 11.39
CA LEU A 78 0.78 -1.01 11.86
C LEU A 78 0.17 0.38 11.73
N TYR A 79 0.92 1.44 12.02
CA TYR A 79 0.45 2.82 11.84
C TYR A 79 0.02 3.09 10.40
N LEU A 80 0.87 2.73 9.42
CA LEU A 80 0.56 2.90 8.01
C LEU A 80 -0.65 2.04 7.59
N MET A 81 -0.70 0.78 8.03
CA MET A 81 -1.81 -0.10 7.69
C MET A 81 -3.15 0.41 8.23
N LYS A 82 -3.20 0.89 9.48
CA LYS A 82 -4.40 1.48 10.08
C LYS A 82 -4.84 2.78 9.40
N SER A 83 -3.89 3.59 8.92
CA SER A 83 -4.20 4.88 8.30
C SER A 83 -5.04 4.77 7.01
N VAL A 84 -5.00 3.62 6.33
CA VAL A 84 -5.72 3.38 5.06
C VAL A 84 -6.90 2.43 5.18
N GLU A 85 -7.02 1.72 6.31
CA GLU A 85 -8.01 0.65 6.53
C GLU A 85 -9.45 1.10 6.22
N GLN A 86 -9.94 2.13 6.91
CA GLN A 86 -11.31 2.62 6.73
C GLN A 86 -11.59 3.02 5.28
N ARG A 87 -10.63 3.70 4.65
CA ARG A 87 -10.82 4.23 3.30
C ARG A 87 -10.75 3.14 2.22
N LEU A 88 -10.01 2.05 2.45
CA LEU A 88 -9.99 0.88 1.56
C LEU A 88 -11.30 0.11 1.62
N SER A 89 -11.86 -0.08 2.82
CA SER A 89 -13.16 -0.75 3.02
C SER A 89 -14.30 -0.05 2.27
N LEU A 90 -14.25 1.29 2.17
CA LEU A 90 -15.25 2.07 1.42
C LEU A 90 -15.15 1.92 -0.12
N ASN A 91 -14.03 1.39 -0.64
CA ASN A 91 -13.75 1.35 -2.08
C ASN A 91 -13.94 -0.04 -2.73
N LEU A 92 -14.53 -1.00 -2.01
CA LEU A 92 -14.74 -2.38 -2.47
C LEU A 92 -15.71 -2.53 -3.66
N LYS A 93 -16.40 -1.46 -4.07
CA LYS A 93 -17.31 -1.46 -5.22
C LYS A 93 -16.61 -1.51 -6.58
N LYS A 94 -15.32 -1.21 -6.65
CA LYS A 94 -14.54 -1.15 -7.90
C LYS A 94 -13.37 -2.13 -7.86
N VAL A 95 -13.07 -2.76 -9.01
CA VAL A 95 -11.94 -3.71 -9.14
C VAL A 95 -10.61 -3.17 -8.60
N PRO A 96 -10.18 -1.93 -8.88
CA PRO A 96 -8.95 -1.40 -8.29
C PRO A 96 -9.00 -1.24 -6.76
N GLY A 97 -10.20 -1.03 -6.19
CA GLY A 97 -10.38 -1.01 -4.74
C GLY A 97 -10.25 -2.40 -4.15
N ILE A 98 -10.91 -3.40 -4.74
CA ILE A 98 -10.80 -4.81 -4.33
C ILE A 98 -9.33 -5.28 -4.36
N ARG A 99 -8.58 -4.97 -5.44
CA ARG A 99 -7.16 -5.33 -5.55
C ARG A 99 -6.30 -4.73 -4.43
N ARG A 100 -6.56 -3.48 -4.05
CA ARG A 100 -5.85 -2.84 -2.93
C ARG A 100 -6.21 -3.45 -1.59
N SER A 101 -7.49 -3.76 -1.37
CA SER A 101 -7.93 -4.43 -0.15
C SER A 101 -7.36 -5.85 -0.02
N ILE A 102 -7.22 -6.59 -1.13
CA ILE A 102 -6.49 -7.86 -1.15
C ILE A 102 -5.04 -7.65 -0.70
N ARG A 103 -4.33 -6.67 -1.30
CA ARG A 103 -2.95 -6.36 -0.91
C ARG A 103 -2.84 -5.97 0.56
N TRP A 104 -3.76 -5.14 1.04
CA TRP A 104 -3.79 -4.72 2.45
C TRP A 104 -4.02 -5.92 3.38
N ASN A 105 -4.96 -6.81 3.06
CA ASN A 105 -5.21 -8.04 3.83
C ASN A 105 -3.96 -8.94 3.86
N LEU A 106 -3.28 -9.13 2.73
CA LEU A 106 -2.05 -9.93 2.70
C LEU A 106 -0.93 -9.30 3.53
N LEU A 107 -0.79 -7.96 3.51
CA LEU A 107 0.18 -7.28 4.37
C LEU A 107 -0.20 -7.34 5.85
N MET A 108 -1.49 -7.33 6.20
CA MET A 108 -1.93 -7.57 7.58
C MET A 108 -1.65 -9.00 8.03
N CYS A 109 -1.86 -9.99 7.14
CA CYS A 109 -1.48 -11.38 7.37
C CYS A 109 0.03 -11.47 7.69
N ASP A 110 0.88 -10.93 6.83
CA ASP A 110 2.34 -10.91 7.03
C ASP A 110 2.74 -10.17 8.31
N TYR A 111 2.08 -9.05 8.63
CA TYR A 111 2.31 -8.32 9.88
C TYR A 111 2.04 -9.20 11.10
N TYR A 112 0.89 -9.89 11.12
CA TYR A 112 0.51 -10.71 12.25
C TYR A 112 1.36 -11.97 12.36
N ASP A 113 1.76 -12.56 11.23
CA ASP A 113 2.64 -13.73 11.19
C ASP A 113 4.07 -13.39 11.66
N ILE A 114 4.68 -12.37 11.05
CA ILE A 114 6.11 -12.06 11.22
C ILE A 114 6.37 -11.22 12.47
N LEU A 115 5.53 -10.22 12.73
CA LEU A 115 5.82 -9.17 13.73
C LEU A 115 5.03 -9.36 15.02
N ALA A 116 3.72 -9.57 14.93
CA ALA A 116 2.88 -9.70 16.12
C ALA A 116 2.86 -11.14 16.67
N ARG A 117 3.20 -12.13 15.84
CA ARG A 117 3.17 -13.58 16.15
C ARG A 117 1.79 -14.04 16.64
N ASP A 118 0.78 -13.68 15.87
CA ASP A 118 -0.63 -13.98 16.13
C ASP A 118 -1.20 -14.78 14.94
N SER A 119 -1.26 -16.11 15.11
CA SER A 119 -1.71 -17.03 14.07
C SER A 119 -3.18 -16.85 13.71
N ASP A 120 -4.02 -16.47 14.67
CA ASP A 120 -5.46 -16.35 14.48
C ASP A 120 -5.75 -15.13 13.62
N ASN A 121 -5.12 -13.99 13.92
CA ASN A 121 -5.24 -12.81 13.09
C ASN A 121 -4.58 -13.00 11.71
N SER A 122 -3.42 -13.66 11.64
CA SER A 122 -2.79 -14.01 10.36
C SER A 122 -3.76 -14.80 9.46
N THR A 123 -4.36 -15.87 10.00
CA THR A 123 -5.35 -16.70 9.31
C THR A 123 -6.58 -15.90 8.91
N HIS A 124 -7.09 -15.04 9.80
CA HIS A 124 -8.24 -14.20 9.53
C HIS A 124 -8.01 -13.31 8.29
N TYR A 125 -6.91 -12.55 8.24
CA TYR A 125 -6.63 -11.64 7.13
C TYR A 125 -6.33 -12.40 5.83
N TYR A 126 -5.69 -13.57 5.91
CA TYR A 126 -5.55 -14.45 4.76
C TYR A 126 -6.93 -14.86 4.19
N GLN A 127 -7.87 -15.30 5.03
CA GLN A 127 -9.22 -15.66 4.59
C GLN A 127 -9.97 -14.46 3.97
N GLN A 128 -9.86 -13.27 4.55
CA GLN A 128 -10.43 -12.05 3.97
C GLN A 128 -9.88 -11.76 2.56
N SER A 129 -8.57 -12.01 2.33
CA SER A 129 -7.99 -11.89 0.99
C SER A 129 -8.61 -12.90 0.01
N GLN A 130 -8.84 -14.15 0.43
CA GLN A 130 -9.42 -15.21 -0.41
C GLN A 130 -10.87 -14.92 -0.81
N ILE A 131 -11.66 -14.36 0.11
CA ILE A 131 -13.04 -13.92 -0.20
C ILE A 131 -13.04 -12.90 -1.35
N LEU A 132 -12.17 -11.90 -1.28
CA LEU A 132 -12.06 -10.87 -2.31
C LEU A 132 -11.47 -11.41 -3.63
N ILE A 133 -10.51 -12.32 -3.58
CA ILE A 133 -9.99 -13.01 -4.78
C ILE A 133 -11.11 -13.79 -5.47
N ASN A 134 -11.91 -14.54 -4.70
CA ASN A 134 -13.05 -15.28 -5.24
C ASN A 134 -14.12 -14.35 -5.83
N GLN A 135 -14.33 -13.17 -5.25
CA GLN A 135 -15.18 -12.16 -5.86
C GLN A 135 -14.65 -11.72 -7.23
N LEU A 136 -13.34 -11.47 -7.37
CA LEU A 136 -12.73 -11.12 -8.65
C LEU A 136 -12.82 -12.25 -9.69
N LYS A 137 -12.70 -13.51 -9.27
CA LYS A 137 -12.90 -14.68 -10.14
C LYS A 137 -14.34 -14.77 -10.65
N LYS A 138 -15.34 -14.60 -9.76
CA LYS A 138 -16.76 -14.63 -10.13
C LYS A 138 -17.15 -13.59 -11.18
N ILE A 139 -16.49 -12.43 -11.19
CA ILE A 139 -16.74 -11.37 -12.19
C ILE A 139 -15.81 -11.45 -13.41
N GLY A 140 -15.02 -12.52 -13.55
CA GLY A 140 -14.16 -12.77 -14.71
C GLY A 140 -12.91 -11.88 -14.80
N VAL A 141 -12.47 -11.27 -13.70
CA VAL A 141 -11.27 -10.41 -13.68
C VAL A 141 -9.97 -11.22 -13.52
N ILE A 142 -10.05 -12.38 -12.87
CA ILE A 142 -8.92 -13.29 -12.63
C ILE A 142 -9.41 -14.70 -12.98
N ALA A 143 -8.55 -15.49 -13.62
CA ALA A 143 -8.81 -16.91 -13.92
C ALA A 143 -8.63 -17.79 -12.67
#